data_AF-A0A536NG00-F1
#
_entry.id   AF-A0A536NG00-F1
#
_cell.length_a   1.000
_cell.length_b   1.000
_cell.length_c   1.000
_cell.angle_alpha   90.00
_cell.angle_beta   90.00
_cell.angle_gamma   90.00
#
_symmetry.space_group_name_H-M   'P 1'
#
loop_
_entity.id
_entity.type
_entity.pdbx_description
1 polymer ?
#
loop_
_entity_poly.entity_id
_entity_poly.type
_entity_poly.pdbx_seq_one_letter_code
_entity_poly.pdbx_strand_id
1 'polypeptide(L)'
;MTSAPIFRIAVVAALAMGSLSACQTGSDGTSVVEGAQGTPQSPEPLDIQVQRVEADLAAAMANHDMRLYHLLRSRLSSYVGAEAIRSADETYRQALANLAAAFAAHDGKARAGFSTQLRTLCTPPSLTSAIESCVGYLAALSR
;
A
#
# COMPACT_ATOMS: atom_id res chain seq x y z
N MET A 1 1.27 -0.56 46.78
CA MET A 1 1.85 0.62 46.11
C MET A 1 1.15 0.75 44.75
N THR A 2 -0.05 1.32 44.69
CA THR A 2 -0.37 2.73 44.35
C THR A 2 0.04 3.16 42.93
N SER A 3 -0.98 3.16 42.04
CA SER A 3 -1.36 4.19 41.04
C SER A 3 -0.43 4.60 39.88
N ALA A 4 -0.91 4.31 38.64
CA ALA A 4 -1.23 5.19 37.46
C ALA A 4 -0.29 6.37 37.05
N PRO A 5 -0.29 6.90 35.79
CA PRO A 5 -1.38 6.86 34.80
C PRO A 5 -1.04 6.70 33.30
N ILE A 6 -2.14 6.48 32.58
CA ILE A 6 -2.41 6.51 31.14
C ILE A 6 -2.13 7.91 30.56
N PHE A 7 -1.36 8.00 29.47
CA PHE A 7 -1.31 9.20 28.63
C PHE A 7 -2.03 8.95 27.30
N ARG A 8 -3.24 9.48 27.20
CA ARG A 8 -3.96 9.71 25.94
C ARG A 8 -3.50 11.05 25.38
N ILE A 9 -2.86 11.04 24.22
CA ILE A 9 -2.58 12.27 23.47
C ILE A 9 -3.50 12.28 22.26
N ALA A 10 -4.57 13.06 22.37
CA ALA A 10 -5.40 13.46 21.24
C ALA A 10 -4.75 14.69 20.61
N VAL A 11 -4.39 14.60 19.33
CA VAL A 11 -4.04 15.78 18.53
C VAL A 11 -5.19 16.01 17.55
N VAL A 12 -6.04 16.97 17.89
CA VAL A 12 -7.00 17.61 16.98
C VAL A 12 -6.32 18.89 16.49
N ALA A 13 -6.04 18.97 15.21
CA ALA A 13 -5.66 20.21 14.55
C ALA A 13 -6.60 20.43 13.35
N ALA A 14 -7.70 21.13 13.63
CA ALA A 14 -8.53 21.75 12.63
C ALA A 14 -7.86 23.05 12.18
N LEU A 15 -7.62 23.21 10.88
CA LEU A 15 -7.36 24.51 10.26
C LEU A 15 -8.29 24.68 9.08
N ALA A 16 -8.91 25.85 9.08
CA ALA A 16 -10.05 26.25 8.29
C ALA A 16 -9.63 27.12 7.09
N MET A 17 -10.60 27.30 6.20
CA MET A 17 -10.83 28.48 5.33
C MET A 17 -9.90 28.71 4.13
N GLY A 18 -10.53 28.66 2.95
CA GLY A 18 -9.99 29.16 1.69
C GLY A 18 -11.05 29.10 0.59
N SER A 19 -12.10 29.92 0.69
CA SER A 19 -13.01 30.21 -0.42
C SER A 19 -12.33 31.18 -1.38
N LEU A 20 -12.42 30.98 -2.70
CA LEU A 20 -12.43 32.05 -3.70
C LEU A 20 -12.93 31.54 -5.06
N SER A 21 -13.88 32.30 -5.61
CA SER A 21 -14.58 32.17 -6.88
C SER A 21 -13.70 32.13 -8.13
N ALA A 22 -14.19 31.44 -9.17
CA ALA A 22 -14.13 31.94 -10.54
C ALA A 22 -15.30 31.37 -11.37
N CYS A 23 -16.30 32.20 -11.64
CA CYS A 23 -17.19 32.02 -12.78
C CYS A 23 -16.38 32.36 -14.05
N GLN A 24 -16.42 31.49 -15.06
CA GLN A 24 -16.25 31.92 -16.44
C GLN A 24 -17.17 31.09 -17.33
N THR A 25 -18.22 31.76 -17.79
CA THR A 25 -19.07 31.37 -18.90
C THR A 25 -18.32 31.70 -20.20
N GLY A 26 -18.29 30.77 -21.15
CA GLY A 26 -17.76 30.99 -22.49
C GLY A 26 -18.23 29.90 -23.44
N SER A 27 -19.05 30.32 -24.42
CA SER A 27 -19.88 29.54 -25.34
C SER A 27 -19.15 28.73 -26.43
N ASP A 28 -19.89 27.74 -26.91
CA ASP A 28 -19.96 27.19 -28.28
C ASP A 28 -18.67 26.88 -29.04
N GLY A 29 -18.42 25.58 -29.16
CA GLY A 29 -17.62 24.99 -30.22
C GLY A 29 -18.17 23.61 -30.56
N THR A 30 -19.20 23.57 -31.42
CA THR A 30 -19.58 22.35 -32.14
C THR A 30 -18.36 21.80 -32.85
N SER A 31 -17.86 20.65 -32.42
CA SER A 31 -16.99 19.82 -33.25
C SER A 31 -17.44 18.37 -33.12
N VAL A 32 -17.97 17.90 -34.23
CA VAL A 32 -18.36 16.53 -34.53
C VAL A 32 -17.14 15.61 -34.33
N VAL A 33 -17.26 14.59 -33.48
CA VAL A 33 -16.62 13.30 -33.73
C VAL A 33 -17.57 12.19 -33.29
N GLU A 34 -18.10 11.56 -34.32
CA GLU A 34 -18.76 10.28 -34.37
C GLU A 34 -17.84 9.17 -33.84
N GLY A 35 -18.40 8.21 -33.10
CA GLY A 35 -17.79 6.88 -32.93
C GLY A 35 -16.90 6.69 -31.71
N ALA A 36 -17.53 6.40 -30.58
CA ALA A 36 -17.02 5.35 -29.71
C ALA A 36 -18.22 4.63 -29.08
N GLN A 37 -18.65 3.55 -29.73
CA GLN A 37 -19.33 2.47 -29.03
C GLN A 37 -18.38 1.99 -27.93
N GLY A 38 -18.49 2.59 -26.74
CA GLY A 38 -17.96 2.01 -25.52
C GLY A 38 -18.78 0.76 -25.28
N THR A 39 -18.27 -0.40 -25.72
CA THR A 39 -18.73 -1.70 -25.23
C THR A 39 -18.88 -1.57 -23.72
N PRO A 40 -20.03 -1.95 -23.12
CA PRO A 40 -20.13 -2.03 -21.67
C PRO A 40 -19.01 -2.98 -21.22
N GLN A 41 -17.96 -2.45 -20.60
CA GLN A 41 -16.94 -3.30 -20.02
C GLN A 41 -17.66 -4.09 -18.94
N SER A 42 -17.89 -5.38 -19.21
CA SER A 42 -18.37 -6.33 -18.21
C SER A 42 -17.54 -6.09 -16.94
N PRO A 43 -18.18 -5.94 -15.76
CA PRO A 43 -17.45 -5.64 -14.54
C PRO A 43 -16.33 -6.67 -14.37
N GLU A 44 -15.09 -6.18 -14.40
CA GLU A 44 -13.91 -7.02 -14.24
C GLU A 44 -14.00 -7.69 -12.86
N PRO A 45 -13.72 -9.01 -12.72
CA PRO A 45 -13.77 -9.66 -11.43
C PRO A 45 -12.91 -8.93 -10.41
N LEU A 46 -13.40 -8.78 -9.17
CA LEU A 46 -12.74 -8.02 -8.12
C LEU A 46 -11.27 -8.46 -7.92
N ASP A 47 -11.00 -9.75 -8.03
CA ASP A 47 -9.65 -10.31 -7.90
C ASP A 47 -8.67 -9.78 -8.96
N ILE A 48 -9.12 -9.59 -10.20
CA ILE A 48 -8.29 -9.05 -11.27
C ILE A 48 -8.04 -7.55 -11.04
N GLN A 49 -9.04 -6.82 -10.53
CA GLN A 49 -8.87 -5.42 -10.15
C GLN A 49 -7.87 -5.25 -9.00
N VAL A 50 -7.93 -6.11 -7.99
CA VAL A 50 -6.97 -6.13 -6.86
C VAL A 50 -5.57 -6.41 -7.38
N GLN A 51 -5.38 -7.46 -8.17
CA GLN A 51 -4.07 -7.82 -8.73
C GLN A 51 -3.48 -6.69 -9.60
N ARG A 52 -4.31 -5.99 -10.38
CA ARG A 52 -3.85 -4.86 -11.18
C ARG A 52 -3.39 -3.70 -10.30
N VAL A 53 -4.19 -3.33 -9.30
CA VAL A 53 -3.81 -2.26 -8.36
C VAL A 53 -2.54 -2.63 -7.59
N GLU A 54 -2.37 -3.88 -7.19
CA GLU A 54 -1.15 -4.38 -6.56
C GLU A 54 0.08 -4.21 -7.47
N ALA A 55 -0.03 -4.58 -8.75
CA ALA A 55 1.04 -4.42 -9.72
C ALA A 55 1.39 -2.94 -9.98
N ASP A 56 0.38 -2.08 -10.13
CA ASP A 56 0.56 -0.63 -10.32
C ASP A 56 1.22 0.02 -9.10
N LEU A 57 0.88 -0.45 -7.89
CA LEU A 57 1.42 0.07 -6.63
C LEU A 57 2.89 -0.31 -6.47
N ALA A 58 3.26 -1.54 -6.83
CA ALA A 58 4.65 -1.98 -6.92
C ALA A 58 5.45 -1.14 -7.94
N ALA A 59 4.87 -0.85 -9.10
CA ALA A 59 5.49 0.03 -10.10
C ALA A 59 5.67 1.47 -9.60
N ALA A 60 4.68 2.03 -8.90
CA ALA A 60 4.78 3.36 -8.30
C ALA A 60 5.91 3.43 -7.27
N MET A 61 6.06 2.41 -6.42
CA MET A 61 7.19 2.32 -5.48
C MET A 61 8.54 2.24 -6.21
N ALA A 62 8.66 1.42 -7.24
CA ALA A 62 9.89 1.26 -8.01
C ALA A 62 10.31 2.56 -8.70
N ASN A 63 9.34 3.39 -9.12
CA ASN A 63 9.58 4.70 -9.73
C ASN A 63 9.66 5.85 -8.71
N HIS A 64 9.56 5.57 -7.41
CA HIS A 64 9.49 6.57 -6.34
C HIS A 64 8.34 7.59 -6.50
N ASP A 65 7.26 7.23 -7.18
CA ASP A 65 6.06 8.06 -7.31
C ASP A 65 5.14 7.88 -6.08
N MET A 66 5.48 8.59 -5.01
CA MET A 66 4.74 8.52 -3.75
C MET A 66 3.31 9.04 -3.85
N ARG A 67 3.03 9.97 -4.79
CA ARG A 67 1.67 10.49 -4.99
C ARG A 67 0.78 9.40 -5.56
N LEU A 68 1.24 8.73 -6.61
CA LEU A 68 0.51 7.61 -7.21
C LEU A 68 0.39 6.44 -6.23
N TYR A 69 1.45 6.14 -5.47
CA TYR A 69 1.44 5.14 -4.42
C TYR A 69 0.30 5.35 -3.42
N HIS A 70 0.14 6.57 -2.86
CA HIS A 70 -0.91 6.83 -1.88
C HIS A 70 -2.32 6.70 -2.47
N LEU A 71 -2.52 7.12 -3.72
CA LEU A 71 -3.78 6.97 -4.43
C LEU A 71 -4.12 5.49 -4.61
N LEU A 72 -3.17 4.70 -5.13
CA LEU A 72 -3.36 3.27 -5.35
C LEU A 72 -3.54 2.52 -4.03
N ARG A 73 -2.84 2.89 -2.96
CA ARG A 73 -3.01 2.31 -1.63
C ARG A 73 -4.41 2.58 -1.06
N SER A 74 -4.94 3.79 -1.25
CA SER A 74 -6.32 4.11 -0.87
C SER A 74 -7.32 3.28 -1.68
N ARG A 75 -7.07 3.10 -2.98
CA ARG A 75 -7.92 2.28 -3.86
C ARG A 75 -7.88 0.81 -3.46
N LEU A 76 -6.70 0.26 -3.20
CA LEU A 76 -6.52 -1.10 -2.70
C LEU A 76 -7.27 -1.30 -1.39
N SER A 77 -7.16 -0.34 -0.46
CA SER A 77 -7.90 -0.35 0.81
C SER A 77 -9.41 -0.38 0.63
N SER A 78 -9.95 0.18 -0.46
CA SER A 78 -11.39 0.12 -0.75
C SER A 78 -11.84 -1.27 -1.22
N TYR A 79 -10.93 -2.07 -1.78
CA TYR A 79 -11.21 -3.43 -2.24
C TYR A 79 -11.00 -4.47 -1.14
N VAL A 80 -9.87 -4.42 -0.42
CA VAL A 80 -9.49 -5.46 0.57
C VAL A 80 -9.76 -5.06 2.02
N GLY A 81 -10.07 -3.78 2.26
CA GLY A 81 -10.29 -3.22 3.60
C GLY A 81 -9.00 -2.78 4.30
N ALA A 82 -9.12 -1.74 5.13
CA ALA A 82 -7.99 -1.18 5.87
C ALA A 82 -7.39 -2.17 6.89
N GLU A 83 -8.18 -3.11 7.40
CA GLU A 83 -7.70 -4.13 8.34
C GLU A 83 -6.76 -5.14 7.67
N ALA A 84 -7.07 -5.56 6.45
CA ALA A 84 -6.23 -6.48 5.69
C ALA A 84 -4.85 -5.85 5.40
N ILE A 85 -4.83 -4.57 5.02
CA ILE A 85 -3.60 -3.80 4.84
C ILE A 85 -2.82 -3.71 6.15
N ARG A 86 -3.47 -3.35 7.26
CA ARG A 86 -2.80 -3.24 8.57
C ARG A 86 -2.20 -4.58 9.03
N SER A 87 -2.93 -5.67 8.84
CA SER A 87 -2.49 -7.02 9.16
C SER A 87 -1.28 -7.45 8.32
N ALA A 88 -1.27 -7.13 7.03
CA ALA A 88 -0.11 -7.37 6.17
C ALA A 88 1.12 -6.57 6.61
N ASP A 89 0.96 -5.28 6.93
CA ASP A 89 2.05 -4.43 7.43
C ASP A 89 2.61 -4.94 8.77
N GLU A 90 1.73 -5.36 9.69
CA GLU A 90 2.13 -5.91 10.98
C GLU A 90 2.86 -7.25 10.84
N THR A 91 2.35 -8.14 10.00
CA THR A 91 2.98 -9.44 9.70
C THR A 91 4.37 -9.25 9.11
N TYR A 92 4.53 -8.30 8.18
CA TYR A 92 5.83 -7.97 7.60
C TYR A 92 6.81 -7.42 8.64
N ARG A 93 6.39 -6.44 9.45
CA ARG A 93 7.23 -5.87 10.52
C ARG A 93 7.62 -6.92 11.56
N GLN A 94 6.70 -7.80 11.94
CA GLN A 94 6.97 -8.91 12.87
C GLN A 94 8.03 -9.86 12.29
N ALA A 95 7.92 -10.22 11.00
CA ALA A 95 8.89 -11.08 10.35
C ALA A 95 10.30 -10.45 10.30
N LEU A 96 10.39 -9.14 10.03
CA LEU A 96 11.66 -8.39 10.10
C LEU A 96 12.25 -8.37 11.51
N ALA A 97 11.43 -8.09 12.52
CA ALA A 97 11.88 -8.06 13.92
C ALA A 97 12.38 -9.44 14.39
N ASN A 98 11.64 -10.50 14.05
CA ASN A 98 12.02 -11.88 14.36
C ASN A 98 13.33 -12.28 13.67
N LEU A 99 13.52 -11.88 12.41
CA LEU A 99 14.78 -12.12 11.70
C LEU A 99 15.95 -11.39 12.37
N ALA A 100 15.77 -10.11 12.73
CA ALA A 100 16.78 -9.33 13.44
C ALA A 100 17.16 -9.96 14.80
N ALA A 101 16.16 -10.43 15.57
CA ALA A 101 16.38 -11.15 16.80
C ALA A 101 17.15 -12.46 16.58
N ALA A 102 16.84 -13.22 15.52
CA ALA A 102 17.55 -14.44 15.17
C ALA A 102 19.02 -14.17 14.76
N PHE A 103 19.31 -13.03 14.12
CA PHE A 103 20.69 -12.59 13.87
C PHE A 103 21.42 -12.28 15.18
N ALA A 104 20.80 -11.51 16.08
CA ALA A 104 21.40 -11.16 17.37
C ALA A 104 21.66 -12.39 18.26
N ALA A 105 20.80 -13.41 18.18
CA ALA A 105 20.96 -14.67 18.90
C ALA A 105 21.90 -15.68 18.20
N HIS A 106 22.45 -15.33 17.04
CA HIS A 106 23.21 -16.25 16.17
C HIS A 106 22.47 -17.56 15.79
N ASP A 107 21.15 -17.60 15.89
CA ASP A 107 20.34 -18.79 15.61
C ASP A 107 20.22 -19.00 14.10
N GLY A 108 21.03 -19.91 13.55
CA GLY A 108 21.04 -20.22 12.11
C GLY A 108 19.71 -20.81 11.61
N LYS A 109 19.03 -21.60 12.44
CA LYS A 109 17.77 -22.25 12.06
C LYS A 109 16.63 -21.24 12.03
N ALA A 110 16.51 -20.40 13.07
CA ALA A 110 15.52 -19.34 13.11
C ALA A 110 15.74 -18.31 11.98
N ARG A 111 17.00 -17.96 11.68
CA ARG A 111 17.32 -17.11 10.52
C ARG A 111 16.83 -17.71 9.20
N ALA A 112 17.06 -19.00 8.96
CA ALA A 112 16.55 -19.68 7.77
C ALA A 112 15.01 -19.71 7.71
N GLY A 113 14.35 -19.91 8.85
CA GLY A 113 12.89 -19.88 8.96
C GLY A 113 12.31 -18.50 8.63
N PHE A 114 12.78 -17.45 9.30
CA PHE A 114 12.26 -16.10 9.10
C PHE A 114 12.64 -15.49 7.74
N SER A 115 13.80 -15.83 7.17
CA SER A 115 14.14 -15.44 5.80
C SER A 115 13.24 -16.11 4.76
N THR A 116 12.86 -17.37 4.97
CA THR A 116 11.86 -18.06 4.14
C THR A 116 10.49 -17.39 4.26
N GLN A 117 10.05 -17.08 5.49
CA GLN A 117 8.80 -16.37 5.73
C GLN A 117 8.77 -15.01 5.01
N LEU A 118 9.85 -14.22 5.11
CA LEU A 118 9.96 -12.95 4.40
C LEU A 118 9.92 -13.12 2.88
N ARG A 119 10.57 -14.15 2.32
CA ARG A 119 10.46 -14.45 0.88
C ARG A 119 9.02 -14.74 0.46
N THR A 120 8.28 -15.54 1.23
CA THR A 120 6.87 -15.82 0.96
C THR A 120 6.02 -14.56 0.99
N LEU A 121 6.18 -13.71 2.02
CA LEU A 121 5.47 -12.43 2.11
C LEU A 121 5.84 -11.46 0.99
N CYS A 122 7.04 -11.59 0.42
CA CYS A 122 7.53 -10.72 -0.64
C CYS A 122 7.34 -11.30 -2.06
N THR A 123 6.71 -12.47 -2.20
CA THR A 123 6.46 -13.09 -3.50
C THR A 123 5.05 -12.71 -3.98
N PRO A 124 4.89 -12.15 -5.19
CA PRO A 124 3.56 -11.91 -5.77
C PRO A 124 2.76 -13.23 -5.91
N PRO A 125 1.42 -13.20 -5.82
CA PRO A 125 0.54 -12.04 -5.63
C PRO A 125 0.19 -11.82 -4.15
N SER A 126 1.18 -11.48 -3.31
CA SER A 126 0.92 -11.16 -1.90
C SER A 126 0.72 -9.66 -1.70
N LEU A 127 -0.22 -9.32 -0.83
CA LEU A 127 -0.52 -7.94 -0.44
C LEU A 127 0.73 -7.21 0.08
N THR A 128 1.60 -7.90 0.82
CA THR A 128 2.86 -7.33 1.32
C THR A 128 3.83 -7.00 0.18
N SER A 129 3.99 -7.87 -0.83
CA SER A 129 4.85 -7.58 -2.00
C SER A 129 4.37 -6.37 -2.81
N ALA A 130 3.07 -6.10 -2.80
CA ALA A 130 2.50 -4.93 -3.43
C ALA A 130 2.78 -3.66 -2.64
N ILE A 131 2.65 -3.70 -1.30
CA ILE A 131 2.63 -2.51 -0.43
C ILE A 131 4.03 -2.10 0.07
N GLU A 132 4.95 -3.05 0.20
CA GLU A 132 6.29 -2.86 0.79
C GLU A 132 7.42 -3.07 -0.23
N SER A 133 8.51 -2.32 -0.08
CA SER A 133 9.71 -2.49 -0.92
C SER A 133 10.52 -3.71 -0.47
N CYS A 134 10.15 -4.87 -0.97
CA CYS A 134 10.80 -6.14 -0.64
C CYS A 134 12.22 -6.31 -1.23
N VAL A 135 12.55 -5.56 -2.29
CA VAL A 135 13.79 -5.75 -3.08
C VAL A 135 15.05 -5.57 -2.24
N GLY A 136 15.10 -4.51 -1.42
CA GLY A 136 16.29 -4.22 -0.60
C GLY A 136 16.58 -5.30 0.44
N TYR A 137 15.55 -5.84 1.08
CA TYR A 137 15.68 -6.88 2.10
C TYR A 137 16.01 -8.24 1.50
N LEU A 138 15.39 -8.61 0.38
CA LEU A 138 15.72 -9.86 -0.31
C LEU A 138 17.16 -9.86 -0.81
N ALA A 139 17.66 -8.73 -1.30
CA ALA A 139 19.06 -8.58 -1.72
C ALA A 139 20.05 -8.64 -0.53
N ALA A 140 19.64 -8.17 0.66
CA ALA A 140 20.44 -8.31 1.87
C ALA A 140 20.48 -9.76 2.38
N LEU A 141 19.42 -10.53 2.16
CA LEU A 141 19.32 -11.95 2.55
C LEU A 141 20.12 -12.92 1.66
N SER A 142 20.58 -12.47 0.49
CA SER A 142 21.35 -13.29 -0.46
C SER A 142 22.88 -13.09 -0.34
N ARG A 143 23.35 -12.32 0.63
CA ARG A 143 24.78 -12.08 0.92
C ARG A 143 25.21 -12.86 2.16
#